data_AF-A0A2U1TC28-F1
#
_entry.id   AF-A0A2U1TC28-F1
#
_cell.length_a   1.000
_cell.length_b   1.000
_cell.length_c   1.000
_cell.angle_alpha   90.00
_cell.angle_beta   90.00
_cell.angle_gamma   90.00
#
_symmetry.space_group_name_H-M   'P 1'
#
loop_
_entity.id
_entity.type
_entity.pdbx_description
1 polymer ?
#
loop_
_entity_poly.entity_id
_entity_poly.type
_entity_poly.pdbx_seq_one_letter_code
_entity_poly.pdbx_strand_id
1 'polypeptide(L)'
;MVLFALALGSVLLLIGTVIQMVNALQNGIRSLENSQTDLGPAMPDGPARTYYTVPRWRIRKRRALLKQLIRESGDPLSPTEQWTLQSFDRQALGWAFLVVGSLVVFIASTVEWVQTLGAVG
;
A
#
# COMPACT_ATOMS: atom_id res chain seq x y z
N MET A 1 25.46 23.98 -1.48
CA MET A 1 24.66 23.53 -2.65
C MET A 1 24.28 22.05 -2.59
N VAL A 2 25.18 21.14 -2.18
CA VAL A 2 24.91 19.70 -2.12
C VAL A 2 23.75 19.32 -1.17
N LEU A 3 23.69 19.90 0.04
CA LEU A 3 22.61 19.62 1.01
C LEU A 3 21.22 20.03 0.50
N PHE A 4 21.13 21.17 -0.20
CA PHE A 4 19.88 21.63 -0.80
C PHE A 4 19.40 20.69 -1.91
N ALA A 5 20.31 20.19 -2.75
CA ALA A 5 19.99 19.19 -3.78
C ALA A 5 19.54 17.85 -3.17
N LEU A 6 20.14 17.42 -2.06
CA LEU A 6 19.73 16.22 -1.33
C LEU A 6 18.33 16.36 -0.71
N ALA A 7 18.04 17.51 -0.11
CA ALA A 7 16.71 17.80 0.44
C ALA A 7 15.64 17.77 -0.67
N LEU A 8 15.87 18.46 -1.79
CA LEU A 8 14.97 18.48 -2.94
C LEU A 8 14.79 17.09 -3.57
N GLY A 9 15.88 16.34 -3.73
CA GLY A 9 15.86 14.96 -4.21
C GLY A 9 15.05 14.03 -3.31
N SER A 10 15.18 14.17 -1.99
CA SER A 10 14.41 13.37 -1.01
C SER A 10 12.91 13.67 -1.07
N VAL A 11 12.51 14.94 -1.25
CA VAL A 11 11.10 15.33 -1.40
C VAL A 11 10.50 14.76 -2.68
N LEU A 12 11.22 14.85 -3.81
CA LEU A 12 10.77 14.26 -5.08
C LEU A 12 10.64 12.73 -4.99
N LEU A 13 11.59 12.07 -4.33
CA LEU A 13 11.52 10.63 -4.05
C LEU A 13 10.30 10.27 -3.20
N LEU A 14 10.00 11.08 -2.18
CA LEU A 14 8.88 10.85 -1.28
C LEU A 14 7.55 11.02 -2.03
N ILE A 15 7.41 12.06 -2.85
CA ILE A 15 6.23 12.28 -3.70
C ILE A 15 6.06 11.12 -4.70
N GLY A 16 7.12 10.76 -5.42
CA GLY A 16 7.08 9.65 -6.38
C GLY A 16 6.71 8.32 -5.74
N THR A 17 7.29 8.05 -4.56
CA THR A 17 6.99 6.87 -3.75
C THR A 17 5.53 6.83 -3.29
N VAL A 18 4.99 7.95 -2.81
CA VAL A 18 3.58 8.04 -2.40
C VAL A 18 2.64 7.79 -3.58
N ILE A 19 2.94 8.36 -4.75
CA ILE A 19 2.13 8.13 -5.97
C ILE A 19 2.15 6.64 -6.36
N GLN A 20 3.33 6.01 -6.37
CA GLN A 20 3.43 4.59 -6.69
C GLN A 20 2.75 3.69 -5.64
N MET A 21 2.85 4.05 -4.36
CA MET A 21 2.15 3.36 -3.28
C MET A 21 0.63 3.44 -3.46
N VAL A 22 0.09 4.60 -3.82
CA VAL A 22 -1.35 4.78 -4.10
C VAL A 22 -1.77 3.96 -5.33
N ASN A 23 -0.98 3.96 -6.40
CA ASN A 23 -1.28 3.17 -7.60
C ASN A 23 -1.27 1.66 -7.31
N ALA A 24 -0.28 1.17 -6.55
CA ALA A 24 -0.24 -0.21 -6.10
C ALA A 24 -1.48 -0.54 -5.25
N LEU A 25 -1.87 0.35 -4.34
CA LEU A 25 -3.06 0.19 -3.51
C LEU A 25 -4.35 0.06 -4.35
N GLN A 26 -4.51 0.94 -5.35
CA GLN A 26 -5.67 0.94 -6.26
C GLN A 26 -5.72 -0.34 -7.10
N ASN A 27 -4.56 -0.79 -7.61
CA ASN A 27 -4.46 -2.04 -8.36
C ASN A 27 -4.83 -3.25 -7.49
N GLY A 28 -4.46 -3.24 -6.21
CA GLY A 28 -4.85 -4.30 -5.27
C GLY A 28 -6.32 -4.31 -4.92
N ILE A 29 -6.93 -3.13 -4.79
CA ILE A 29 -8.38 -3.03 -4.62
C ILE A 29 -9.11 -3.58 -5.85
N ARG A 30 -8.65 -3.25 -7.07
CA ARG A 30 -9.24 -3.80 -8.32
C ARG A 30 -9.09 -5.31 -8.41
N SER A 31 -7.92 -5.85 -8.09
CA SER A 31 -7.71 -7.30 -8.07
C SER A 31 -8.62 -8.00 -7.08
N LEU A 32 -8.82 -7.44 -5.89
CA LEU A 32 -9.76 -7.97 -4.90
C LEU A 32 -11.21 -7.88 -5.38
N GLU A 33 -11.59 -6.80 -6.06
CA GLU A 33 -12.95 -6.65 -6.64
C GLU A 33 -13.21 -7.68 -7.76
N ASN A 34 -12.20 -8.03 -8.56
CA ASN A 34 -12.30 -9.05 -9.59
C ASN A 34 -12.46 -10.45 -8.99
N SER A 35 -11.60 -10.84 -8.04
CA SER A 35 -11.68 -12.12 -7.32
C SER A 35 -13.06 -12.37 -6.70
N GLN A 36 -13.72 -11.30 -6.23
CA GLN A 36 -15.06 -11.42 -5.68
C GLN A 36 -16.16 -11.52 -6.71
N THR A 37 -16.00 -10.86 -7.86
CA THR A 37 -16.95 -11.00 -8.96
C THR A 37 -16.97 -12.45 -9.45
N ASP A 38 -15.82 -13.13 -9.41
CA ASP A 38 -15.71 -14.55 -9.75
C ASP A 38 -16.34 -15.48 -8.69
N LEU A 39 -16.27 -15.11 -7.39
CA LEU A 39 -16.87 -15.87 -6.29
C LEU A 39 -18.38 -15.56 -6.08
N GLY A 40 -18.85 -14.39 -6.51
CA GLY A 40 -20.23 -13.92 -6.40
C GLY A 40 -21.30 -14.86 -6.99
N PRO A 41 -21.12 -15.44 -8.20
CA PRO A 41 -22.09 -16.39 -8.76
C PRO A 41 -22.11 -17.74 -8.03
N ALA A 42 -21.08 -18.09 -7.25
CA ALA A 42 -21.02 -19.34 -6.48
C ALA A 42 -21.74 -19.25 -5.12
N MET A 43 -22.10 -18.06 -4.66
CA MET A 43 -22.83 -17.84 -3.39
C MET A 43 -24.11 -17.02 -3.62
N PRO A 44 -25.25 -17.69 -3.84
CA PRO A 44 -26.53 -17.03 -4.13
C PRO A 44 -27.05 -16.17 -2.96
N ASP A 45 -26.76 -16.55 -1.71
CA ASP A 45 -27.35 -15.95 -0.52
C ASP A 45 -26.30 -15.67 0.57
N GLY A 46 -26.06 -14.37 0.86
CA GLY A 46 -25.41 -13.93 2.11
C GLY A 46 -24.22 -12.97 1.97
N PRO A 47 -22.97 -13.40 2.17
CA PRO A 47 -21.88 -12.52 2.63
C PRO A 47 -21.29 -11.61 1.55
N ALA A 48 -21.56 -11.89 0.27
CA ALA A 48 -21.14 -11.06 -0.86
C ALA A 48 -21.70 -9.63 -0.78
N ARG A 49 -22.92 -9.44 -0.26
CA ARG A 49 -23.54 -8.10 -0.08
C ARG A 49 -22.85 -7.24 0.98
N THR A 50 -22.33 -7.85 2.06
CA THR A 50 -21.65 -7.15 3.17
C THR A 50 -20.31 -6.55 2.73
N TYR A 51 -19.74 -7.05 1.63
CA TYR A 51 -18.45 -6.58 1.15
C TYR A 51 -18.52 -5.27 0.36
N TYR A 52 -19.57 -5.08 -0.44
CA TYR A 52 -19.83 -3.83 -1.16
C TYR A 52 -20.04 -2.65 -0.21
N THR A 53 -20.43 -2.93 1.05
CA THR A 53 -20.59 -1.93 2.10
C THR A 53 -19.28 -1.52 2.77
N VAL A 54 -18.17 -2.26 2.57
CA VAL A 54 -16.89 -1.86 3.15
C VAL A 54 -16.15 -0.91 2.20
N PRO A 55 -15.88 0.34 2.62
CA PRO A 55 -15.22 1.32 1.78
C PRO A 55 -13.77 0.91 1.44
N ARG A 56 -13.33 1.27 0.22
CA ARG A 56 -12.07 0.86 -0.41
C ARG A 56 -10.80 1.11 0.43
N TRP A 57 -10.80 2.15 1.27
CA TRP A 57 -9.70 2.49 2.17
C TRP A 57 -9.49 1.50 3.33
N ARG A 58 -10.46 0.62 3.63
CA ARG A 58 -10.43 -0.32 4.76
C ARG A 58 -9.94 -1.70 4.31
N ILE A 59 -8.76 -1.73 3.70
CA ILE A 59 -8.17 -2.93 3.07
C ILE A 59 -8.07 -4.11 4.04
N ARG A 60 -7.71 -3.87 5.30
CA ARG A 60 -7.69 -4.93 6.33
C ARG A 60 -9.06 -5.59 6.55
N LYS A 61 -10.13 -4.79 6.66
CA LYS A 61 -11.50 -5.32 6.85
C LYS A 61 -12.01 -6.02 5.59
N ARG A 62 -11.73 -5.47 4.41
CA ARG A 62 -12.01 -6.13 3.13
C ARG A 62 -11.31 -7.49 3.06
N ARG A 63 -9.99 -7.57 3.30
CA ARG A 63 -9.26 -8.85 3.34
C ARG A 63 -9.83 -9.86 4.35
N ALA A 64 -10.24 -9.40 5.53
CA ALA A 64 -10.84 -10.28 6.53
C ALA A 64 -12.15 -10.91 6.03
N LEU A 65 -13.03 -10.10 5.43
CA LEU A 65 -14.26 -10.59 4.82
C LEU A 65 -14.00 -11.50 3.62
N LEU A 66 -12.94 -11.27 2.85
CA LEU A 66 -12.61 -12.09 1.68
C LEU A 66 -12.21 -13.48 2.15
N LYS A 67 -11.32 -13.55 3.14
CA LYS A 67 -10.92 -14.80 3.79
C LYS A 67 -12.10 -15.54 4.41
N GLN A 68 -13.07 -14.81 4.95
CA GLN A 68 -14.29 -15.40 5.51
C GLN A 68 -15.17 -15.99 4.40
N LEU A 69 -15.41 -15.24 3.33
CA LEU A 69 -16.11 -15.73 2.13
C LEU A 69 -15.48 -17.01 1.57
N ILE A 70 -14.15 -17.03 1.43
CA ILE A 70 -13.40 -18.19 0.93
C ILE A 70 -13.52 -19.40 1.87
N ARG A 71 -13.54 -19.18 3.20
CA ARG A 71 -13.78 -20.27 4.16
C ARG A 71 -15.19 -20.81 4.06
N GLU A 72 -16.16 -19.95 3.84
CA GLU A 72 -17.58 -20.32 3.74
C GLU A 72 -17.90 -20.98 2.39
N SER A 73 -17.17 -20.66 1.30
CA SER A 73 -17.39 -21.23 -0.03
C SER A 73 -16.80 -22.63 -0.20
N GLY A 74 -15.90 -23.06 0.70
CA GLY A 74 -15.22 -24.35 0.62
C GLY A 74 -14.21 -24.45 -0.53
N ASP A 75 -14.26 -23.55 -1.52
CA ASP A 75 -13.30 -23.46 -2.61
C ASP A 75 -11.99 -22.78 -2.17
N PRO A 76 -10.84 -23.47 -2.31
CA PRO A 76 -9.56 -22.85 -2.01
C PRO A 76 -9.27 -21.73 -3.01
N LEU A 77 -8.82 -20.58 -2.50
CA LEU A 77 -8.22 -19.48 -3.28
C LEU A 77 -7.31 -20.04 -4.36
N SER A 78 -7.50 -19.59 -5.59
CA SER A 78 -6.63 -19.99 -6.69
C SER A 78 -5.16 -19.59 -6.39
N PRO A 79 -4.17 -20.34 -6.88
CA PRO A 79 -2.75 -20.05 -6.64
C PRO A 79 -2.34 -18.61 -7.04
N THR A 80 -3.00 -18.07 -8.07
CA THR A 80 -2.81 -16.71 -8.59
C THR A 80 -3.29 -15.64 -7.60
N GLU A 81 -4.41 -15.85 -6.91
CA GLU A 81 -4.93 -14.91 -5.92
C GLU A 81 -4.09 -14.89 -4.63
N GLN A 82 -3.59 -16.06 -4.20
CA GLN A 82 -2.66 -16.14 -3.08
C GLN A 82 -1.35 -15.40 -3.37
N TRP A 83 -0.81 -15.58 -4.57
CA TRP A 83 0.39 -14.89 -5.02
C TRP A 83 0.17 -13.37 -5.07
N THR A 84 -0.99 -12.95 -5.56
CA THR A 84 -1.36 -11.54 -5.65
C THR A 84 -1.49 -10.89 -4.27
N LEU A 85 -2.08 -11.59 -3.29
CA LEU A 85 -2.14 -11.11 -1.90
C LEU A 85 -0.75 -10.94 -1.27
N GLN A 86 0.16 -11.89 -1.50
CA GLN A 86 1.53 -11.81 -0.98
C GLN A 86 2.34 -10.71 -1.67
N SER A 87 2.19 -10.53 -2.98
CA SER A 87 2.90 -9.48 -3.71
C SER A 87 2.47 -8.09 -3.25
N PHE A 88 1.20 -7.88 -2.90
CA PHE A 88 0.74 -6.63 -2.28
C PHE A 88 1.39 -6.33 -0.94
N ASP A 89 1.54 -7.33 -0.06
CA ASP A 89 2.17 -7.12 1.24
C ASP A 89 3.66 -6.80 1.12
N ARG A 90 4.36 -7.45 0.19
CA ARG A 90 5.75 -7.14 -0.12
C ARG A 90 5.91 -5.74 -0.73
N GLN A 91 5.02 -5.35 -1.65
CA GLN A 91 5.02 -4.00 -2.22
C GLN A 91 4.73 -2.93 -1.16
N ALA A 92 3.73 -3.14 -0.31
CA ALA A 92 3.41 -2.19 0.75
C ALA A 92 4.57 -2.01 1.75
N LEU A 93 5.25 -3.09 2.12
CA LEU A 93 6.45 -3.02 2.96
C LEU A 93 7.63 -2.34 2.24
N GLY A 94 7.84 -2.64 0.95
CA GLY A 94 8.87 -1.99 0.15
C GLY A 94 8.66 -0.48 0.05
N TRP A 95 7.42 -0.05 -0.21
CA TRP A 95 7.08 1.37 -0.25
C TRP A 95 7.19 2.03 1.12
N ALA A 96 6.77 1.38 2.20
CA ALA A 96 6.94 1.89 3.55
C ALA A 96 8.42 2.09 3.91
N PHE A 97 9.28 1.15 3.53
CA PHE A 97 10.72 1.25 3.73
C PHE A 97 11.31 2.45 2.99
N LEU A 98 10.92 2.67 1.73
CA LEU A 98 11.35 3.83 0.94
C LEU A 98 10.91 5.16 1.57
N VAL A 99 9.66 5.27 2.03
CA VAL A 99 9.17 6.48 2.71
C VAL A 99 9.98 6.77 3.97
N VAL A 100 10.23 5.76 4.81
CA VAL A 100 11.01 5.91 6.04
C VAL A 100 12.45 6.32 5.72
N GLY A 101 13.09 5.67 4.74
CA GLY A 101 14.44 6.01 4.30
C GLY A 101 14.55 7.44 3.79
N SER A 102 13.61 7.88 2.93
CA SER A 102 13.58 9.26 2.44
C SER A 102 13.36 10.28 3.56
N LEU A 103 12.53 9.97 4.56
CA LEU A 103 12.29 10.85 5.70
C LEU A 103 13.54 11.00 6.57
N VAL A 104 14.27 9.91 6.82
CA VAL A 104 15.53 9.95 7.58
C VAL A 104 16.57 10.82 6.88
N VAL A 105 16.75 10.65 5.57
CA VAL A 105 17.67 11.48 4.77
C VAL A 105 17.27 12.95 4.77
N PHE A 106 15.97 13.24 4.68
CA PHE A 106 15.46 14.61 4.75
C PHE A 106 15.76 15.27 6.10
N ILE A 107 15.50 14.57 7.22
CA ILE A 107 15.78 15.09 8.57
C ILE A 107 17.29 15.31 8.75
N ALA A 108 18.12 14.34 8.38
CA ALA A 108 19.57 14.44 8.52
C ALA A 108 20.14 15.63 7.73
N SER A 109 19.74 15.78 6.47
CA SER A 109 20.18 16.90 5.62
C SER A 109 19.70 18.26 6.13
N THR A 110 18.51 18.33 6.72
CA THR A 110 17.98 19.57 7.31
C THR A 110 18.75 19.95 8.57
N VAL A 111 19.00 19.00 9.48
CA VAL A 111 19.77 19.23 10.72
C VAL A 111 21.18 19.72 10.39
N GLU A 112 21.86 19.06 9.45
CA GLU A 112 23.21 19.43 9.02
C GLU A 112 23.25 20.82 8.35
N TRP A 113 22.22 21.17 7.57
CA TRP A 113 22.10 22.50 6.98
C TRP A 113 21.89 23.61 8.03
N VAL A 114 21.08 23.36 9.06
CA VAL A 114 20.89 24.34 10.15
C VAL A 114 22.17 24.51 10.96
N GLN A 115 22.89 23.42 11.26
CA GLN A 115 24.16 23.49 11.98
C GLN A 115 25.25 24.24 11.19
N THR A 116 25.35 23.99 9.88
CA THR A 116 26.31 24.72 9.02
C THR A 116 25.99 26.21 8.92
N LEU A 117 24.72 26.60 8.93
CA LEU A 117 24.35 28.03 9.00
C LEU A 117 24.65 28.66 10.36
N GLY A 118 24.40 27.93 11.45
CA GLY A 118 24.67 28.40 12.81
C GLY A 118 26.16 28.49 13.16
N ALA A 119 27.03 27.72 12.49
CA ALA A 119 28.48 27.78 12.68
C ALA A 119 29.18 28.90 11.87
N VAL A 120 28.45 29.54 10.96
CA VAL A 120 28.97 30.61 10.07
C VAL A 120 28.52 32.01 10.52
N GLY A 121 27.64 32.11 11.52
CA GLY A 121 27.25 33.36 12.19
C GLY A 121 28.03 33.60 13.47
#